data_AF-A0A430M8A3-F1
#
_entry.id   AF-A0A430M8A3-F1
#
_cell.length_a   1.000
_cell.length_b   1.000
_cell.length_c   1.000
_cell.angle_alpha   90.00
_cell.angle_beta   90.00
_cell.angle_gamma   90.00
#
_symmetry.space_group_name_H-M   'P 1'
#
loop_
_entity.id
_entity.type
_entity.pdbx_description
1 polymer ?
#
loop_
_entity_poly.entity_id
_entity_poly.type
_entity_poly.pdbx_seq_one_letter_code
_entity_poly.pdbx_strand_id
1 'polypeptide(L)'
;MVSKSLLAVLFGAAGVLALPPRCAVSDPTQEQLDNVATLKAIEETARIATRASITVDTYFHVISSSSSKYITQKQLQDQLAYMNESYGPHGVNFRLVDTSFTTNANWAAGNGEVAMKRQLRKGDYSTLNLYFVDVAKLDGFEALGYCHFPEPGVTAGSTTFIKDGCVIVAETVPGGTAEPYNLGGTAVHEIGHWFNLFHTFQGGCTGSGDFVSDTPAQGRKTAGCPARMDTCPNQAGDDPIHNYMDYSDDICYEEFTAGQETRLHSAWETYRQ
;
A
#
# COMPACT_ATOMS: atom_id res chain seq x y z
N MET A 1 35.64 -36.61 -47.60
CA MET A 1 34.34 -36.42 -46.93
C MET A 1 34.61 -35.91 -45.53
N VAL A 2 34.45 -34.60 -45.29
CA VAL A 2 34.64 -34.00 -43.96
C VAL A 2 33.26 -33.65 -43.43
N SER A 3 32.85 -34.35 -42.37
CA SER A 3 31.59 -34.11 -41.67
C SER A 3 31.72 -32.85 -40.82
N LYS A 4 30.88 -31.85 -41.06
CA LYS A 4 30.75 -30.66 -40.21
C LYS A 4 29.63 -30.91 -39.20
N SER A 5 29.99 -31.12 -37.94
CA SER A 5 29.06 -31.11 -36.81
C SER A 5 28.61 -29.67 -36.55
N LEU A 6 27.31 -29.40 -36.67
CA LEU A 6 26.69 -28.17 -36.18
C LEU A 6 26.48 -28.30 -34.68
N LEU A 7 27.17 -27.47 -33.89
CA LEU A 7 26.88 -27.26 -32.48
C LEU A 7 25.71 -26.27 -32.38
N ALA A 8 24.53 -26.74 -31.98
CA ALA A 8 23.41 -25.86 -31.65
C ALA A 8 23.61 -25.32 -30.22
N VAL A 9 23.92 -24.03 -30.11
CA VAL A 9 23.93 -23.32 -28.83
C VAL A 9 22.49 -22.97 -28.49
N LEU A 10 21.90 -23.68 -27.53
CA LEU A 10 20.63 -23.33 -26.91
C LEU A 10 20.87 -22.19 -25.93
N PHE A 11 20.49 -20.96 -26.30
CA PHE A 11 20.31 -19.88 -25.33
C PHE A 11 19.02 -20.16 -24.55
N GLY A 12 19.15 -20.58 -23.30
CA GLY A 12 18.03 -20.60 -22.36
C GLY A 12 17.66 -19.15 -22.02
N ALA A 13 16.48 -18.71 -22.47
CA ALA A 13 15.89 -17.49 -21.93
C ALA A 13 15.50 -17.77 -20.47
N ALA A 14 16.25 -17.20 -19.53
CA ALA A 14 15.78 -17.09 -18.15
C ALA A 14 14.51 -16.24 -18.19
N GLY A 15 13.35 -16.87 -18.02
CA GLY A 15 12.08 -16.16 -17.93
C GLY A 15 12.14 -15.22 -16.73
N VAL A 16 12.07 -13.92 -16.98
CA VAL A 16 11.77 -12.95 -15.92
C VAL A 16 10.38 -13.31 -15.42
N LEU A 17 10.28 -13.86 -14.20
CA LEU A 17 9.01 -14.06 -13.54
C LEU A 17 8.38 -12.68 -13.37
N ALA A 18 7.23 -12.46 -14.02
CA ALA A 18 6.48 -11.22 -13.85
C ALA A 18 6.08 -11.07 -12.38
N LEU A 19 6.36 -9.90 -11.80
CA LEU A 19 5.87 -9.56 -10.47
C LEU A 19 4.33 -9.58 -10.46
N PRO A 20 3.71 -9.91 -9.31
CA PRO A 20 2.26 -9.87 -9.19
C PRO A 20 1.74 -8.41 -9.32
N PRO A 21 0.42 -8.23 -9.48
CA PRO A 21 -0.20 -6.90 -9.46
C PRO A 21 0.18 -6.10 -8.20
N ARG A 22 0.13 -4.76 -8.28
CA ARG A 22 0.60 -3.89 -7.18
C ARG A 22 -0.16 -4.12 -5.88
N CYS A 23 -1.47 -3.92 -5.88
CA CYS A 23 -2.30 -3.99 -4.69
C CYS A 23 -3.41 -5.04 -4.88
N ALA A 24 -3.73 -5.78 -3.80
CA ALA A 24 -4.80 -6.78 -3.78
C ALA A 24 -6.16 -6.24 -3.36
N VAL A 25 -6.25 -4.96 -2.95
CA VAL A 25 -7.50 -4.31 -2.59
C VAL A 25 -8.39 -4.21 -3.85
N SER A 26 -9.57 -4.83 -3.78
CA SER A 26 -10.56 -4.81 -4.86
C SER A 26 -11.31 -3.48 -4.91
N ASP A 27 -12.26 -3.37 -5.84
CA ASP A 27 -13.23 -2.27 -5.81
C ASP A 27 -13.89 -2.16 -4.41
N PRO A 28 -14.12 -0.93 -3.91
CA PRO A 28 -14.67 -0.72 -2.59
C PRO A 28 -16.04 -1.38 -2.41
N THR A 29 -16.24 -1.96 -1.23
CA THR A 29 -17.56 -2.48 -0.82
C THR A 29 -18.53 -1.32 -0.59
N GLN A 30 -19.84 -1.62 -0.52
CA GLN A 30 -20.83 -0.60 -0.19
C GLN A 30 -20.55 0.05 1.18
N GLU A 31 -20.11 -0.73 2.16
CA GLU A 31 -19.74 -0.20 3.47
C GLU A 31 -18.55 0.77 3.39
N GLN A 32 -17.53 0.47 2.59
CA GLN A 32 -16.40 1.37 2.36
C GLN A 32 -16.83 2.64 1.61
N LEU A 33 -17.78 2.53 0.67
CA LEU A 33 -18.38 3.68 0.01
C LEU A 33 -19.19 4.56 0.98
N ASP A 34 -19.91 3.96 1.92
CA ASP A 34 -20.67 4.68 2.95
C ASP A 34 -19.73 5.38 3.96
N ASN A 35 -18.64 4.72 4.33
CA ASN A 35 -17.60 5.29 5.18
C ASN A 35 -16.92 6.49 4.51
N VAL A 36 -16.49 6.35 3.24
CA VAL A 36 -15.84 7.47 2.54
C VAL A 36 -16.81 8.63 2.29
N ALA A 37 -18.10 8.35 2.06
CA ALA A 37 -19.14 9.38 1.94
C ALA A 37 -19.34 10.13 3.26
N THR A 38 -19.26 9.43 4.40
CA THR A 38 -19.30 10.04 5.74
C THR A 38 -18.10 10.99 5.93
N LEU A 39 -16.89 10.54 5.59
CA LEU A 39 -15.70 11.39 5.67
C LEU A 39 -15.82 12.61 4.77
N LYS A 40 -16.28 12.44 3.52
CA LYS A 40 -16.52 13.56 2.59
C LYS A 40 -17.47 14.61 3.18
N ALA A 41 -18.57 14.19 3.80
CA ALA A 41 -19.51 15.11 4.45
C ALA A 41 -18.88 15.85 5.65
N ILE A 42 -18.01 15.18 6.42
CA ILE A 42 -17.22 15.82 7.48
C ILE A 42 -16.27 16.86 6.89
N GLU A 43 -15.56 16.52 5.81
CA GLU A 43 -14.57 17.38 5.16
C GLU A 43 -15.18 18.65 4.56
N GLU A 44 -16.41 18.56 4.04
CA GLU A 44 -17.14 19.72 3.50
C GLU A 44 -17.65 20.68 4.60
N THR A 45 -17.83 20.19 5.83
CA THR A 45 -18.39 20.97 6.94
C THR A 45 -17.36 21.40 7.96
N ALA A 46 -16.23 20.70 8.05
CA ALA A 46 -15.09 21.04 8.88
C ALA A 46 -14.52 22.38 8.41
N ARG A 47 -14.66 23.42 9.23
CA ARG A 47 -13.91 24.67 9.04
C ARG A 47 -12.43 24.30 9.12
N ILE A 48 -11.60 24.89 8.25
CA ILE A 48 -10.13 24.71 8.23
C ILE A 48 -9.58 25.02 9.63
N ALA A 49 -9.53 23.99 10.47
CA ALA A 49 -8.79 23.99 11.71
C ALA A 49 -7.37 23.57 11.35
N THR A 50 -6.38 24.19 11.97
CA THR A 50 -5.01 23.68 11.94
C THR A 50 -5.03 22.24 12.46
N ARG A 51 -4.82 21.27 11.57
CA ARG A 51 -4.86 19.87 11.95
C ARG A 51 -3.65 19.55 12.81
N ALA A 52 -3.89 18.86 13.92
CA ALA A 52 -2.79 18.42 14.78
C ALA A 52 -1.92 17.41 14.01
N SER A 53 -0.61 17.42 14.27
CA SER A 53 0.25 16.37 13.70
C SER A 53 -0.15 15.02 14.28
N ILE A 54 -0.25 14.03 13.40
CA ILE A 54 -0.53 12.64 13.75
C ILE A 54 0.81 11.94 13.98
N THR A 55 0.93 11.26 15.12
CA THR A 55 2.03 10.31 15.37
C THR A 55 1.46 8.92 15.50
N VAL A 56 1.79 8.06 14.53
CA VAL A 56 1.33 6.67 14.47
C VAL A 56 2.39 5.77 15.08
N ASP A 57 2.07 5.12 16.19
CA ASP A 57 2.90 4.02 16.69
C ASP A 57 2.90 2.88 15.68
N THR A 58 4.10 2.46 15.28
CA THR A 58 4.28 1.53 14.17
C THR A 58 5.12 0.33 14.61
N TYR A 59 4.66 -0.87 14.26
CA TYR A 59 5.40 -2.11 14.46
C TYR A 59 5.70 -2.76 13.12
N PHE A 60 6.96 -3.18 12.96
CA PHE A 60 7.38 -3.98 11.81
C PHE A 60 7.46 -5.45 12.21
N HIS A 61 6.82 -6.30 11.43
CA HIS A 61 6.87 -7.75 11.58
C HIS A 61 7.42 -8.33 10.28
N VAL A 62 8.65 -8.87 10.31
CA VAL A 62 9.23 -9.59 9.19
C VAL A 62 8.93 -11.07 9.35
N ILE A 63 8.25 -11.65 8.37
CA ILE A 63 7.85 -13.06 8.36
C ILE A 63 8.39 -13.69 7.09
N SER A 64 9.29 -14.66 7.24
CA SER A 64 9.88 -15.33 6.08
C SER A 64 9.87 -16.85 6.22
N SER A 65 9.97 -17.53 5.09
CA SER A 65 10.13 -18.99 5.03
C SER A 65 11.44 -19.48 5.63
N SER A 66 12.46 -18.61 5.68
CA SER A 66 13.76 -18.89 6.29
C SER A 66 14.37 -17.61 6.87
N SER A 67 15.07 -17.70 7.99
CA SER A 67 15.81 -16.56 8.54
C SER A 67 16.91 -16.03 7.62
N SER A 68 17.42 -16.85 6.70
CA SER A 68 18.40 -16.43 5.68
C SER A 68 17.83 -15.49 4.62
N LYS A 69 16.50 -15.33 4.56
CA LYS A 69 15.79 -14.47 3.62
C LYS A 69 15.27 -13.18 4.26
N TYR A 70 15.55 -12.96 5.55
CA TYR A 70 15.11 -11.73 6.19
C TYR A 70 15.71 -10.51 5.49
N ILE A 71 14.84 -9.57 5.15
CA ILE A 71 15.28 -8.21 4.81
C ILE A 71 16.03 -7.61 6.00
N THR A 72 17.04 -6.82 5.68
CA THR A 72 18.00 -6.31 6.63
C THR A 72 17.43 -5.18 7.48
N GLN A 73 18.05 -4.94 8.64
CA GLN A 73 17.72 -3.78 9.47
C GLN A 73 17.85 -2.45 8.71
N LYS A 74 18.83 -2.35 7.79
CA LYS A 74 19.01 -1.14 6.97
C LYS A 74 17.82 -0.93 6.04
N GLN A 75 17.36 -1.97 5.34
CA GLN A 75 16.19 -1.87 4.46
C GLN A 75 14.93 -1.45 5.23
N LEU A 76 14.74 -1.96 6.44
CA LEU A 76 13.63 -1.55 7.32
C LEU A 76 13.76 -0.08 7.78
N GLN A 77 14.97 0.38 8.10
CA GLN A 77 15.21 1.79 8.44
C GLN A 77 14.96 2.71 7.25
N ASP A 78 15.43 2.32 6.07
CA ASP A 78 15.20 3.06 4.83
C ASP A 78 13.70 3.10 4.51
N GLN A 79 12.96 1.99 4.72
CA GLN A 79 11.50 1.97 4.54
C GLN A 79 10.78 2.93 5.50
N LEU A 80 11.16 2.95 6.78
CA LEU A 80 10.61 3.90 7.74
C LEU A 80 10.92 5.36 7.37
N ALA A 81 12.12 5.62 6.87
CA ALA A 81 12.51 6.94 6.40
C ALA A 81 11.66 7.37 5.20
N TYR A 82 11.49 6.49 4.21
CA TYR A 82 10.65 6.76 3.03
C TYR A 82 9.18 6.99 3.39
N MET A 83 8.64 6.22 4.35
CA MET A 83 7.31 6.46 4.90
C MET A 83 7.19 7.85 5.51
N ASN A 84 8.13 8.25 6.36
CA ASN A 84 8.10 9.59 6.99
C ASN A 84 8.36 10.72 5.99
N GLU A 85 9.15 10.49 4.94
CA GLU A 85 9.35 11.45 3.85
C GLU A 85 8.05 11.66 3.04
N SER A 86 7.32 10.57 2.77
CA SER A 86 6.08 10.62 1.98
C SER A 86 4.90 11.23 2.76
N TYR A 87 4.80 10.97 4.05
CA TYR A 87 3.66 11.38 4.90
C TYR A 87 3.93 12.60 5.77
N GLY A 88 5.20 12.89 6.08
CA GLY A 88 5.61 14.00 6.94
C GLY A 88 5.14 15.38 6.46
N PRO A 89 5.22 15.71 5.15
CA PRO A 89 4.65 16.95 4.60
C PRO A 89 3.16 17.13 4.87
N HIS A 90 2.44 16.02 5.06
CA HIS A 90 1.00 15.96 5.35
C HIS A 90 0.70 15.88 6.86
N GLY A 91 1.71 16.12 7.70
CA GLY A 91 1.57 16.16 9.16
C GLY A 91 1.45 14.79 9.83
N VAL A 92 1.73 13.70 9.11
CA VAL A 92 1.68 12.32 9.63
C VAL A 92 3.10 11.78 9.79
N ASN A 93 3.44 11.30 10.98
CA ASN A 93 4.73 10.70 11.28
C ASN A 93 4.56 9.29 11.87
N PHE A 94 5.43 8.37 11.47
CA PHE A 94 5.47 7.00 11.97
C PHE A 94 6.60 6.85 12.98
N ARG A 95 6.24 6.51 14.22
CA ARG A 95 7.19 6.17 15.28
C ARG A 95 7.34 4.66 15.34
N LEU A 96 8.47 4.15 14.85
CA LEU A 96 8.77 2.72 14.97
C LEU A 96 9.00 2.36 16.45
N VAL A 97 8.14 1.51 16.99
CA VAL A 97 8.21 1.05 18.38
C VAL A 97 9.09 -0.18 18.51
N ASP A 98 8.90 -1.17 17.63
CA ASP A 98 9.70 -2.40 17.61
C ASP A 98 9.70 -3.05 16.22
N THR A 99 10.70 -3.90 16.00
CA THR A 99 10.81 -4.77 14.83
C THR A 99 10.95 -6.21 15.29
N SER A 100 10.12 -7.10 14.76
CA SER A 100 10.15 -8.53 15.07
C SER A 100 10.43 -9.38 13.84
N PHE A 101 11.06 -10.53 14.03
CA PHE A 101 11.42 -11.46 12.95
C PHE A 101 10.87 -12.86 13.28
N THR A 102 10.11 -13.44 12.34
CA THR A 102 9.46 -14.73 12.51
C THR A 102 9.76 -15.65 11.32
N THR A 103 10.31 -16.83 11.58
CA THR A 103 10.48 -17.86 10.56
C THR A 103 9.25 -18.76 10.56
N ASN A 104 8.39 -18.62 9.56
CA ASN A 104 7.20 -19.44 9.39
C ASN A 104 6.83 -19.50 7.91
N ALA A 105 7.16 -20.61 7.24
CA ALA A 105 6.93 -20.79 5.82
C ALA A 105 5.45 -20.74 5.41
N ASN A 106 4.53 -21.14 6.30
CA ASN A 106 3.10 -21.08 6.00
C ASN A 106 2.60 -19.63 5.95
N TRP A 107 2.95 -18.83 6.95
CA TRP A 107 2.58 -17.41 7.01
C TRP A 107 3.30 -16.58 5.94
N ALA A 108 4.59 -16.83 5.73
CA ALA A 108 5.37 -16.16 4.70
C ALA A 108 4.82 -16.38 3.29
N ALA A 109 4.16 -17.52 3.02
CA ALA A 109 3.52 -17.82 1.74
C ALA A 109 2.12 -17.20 1.57
N GLY A 110 1.72 -16.30 2.50
CA GLY A 110 0.44 -15.59 2.49
C GLY A 110 -0.73 -16.37 3.11
N ASN A 111 -0.46 -17.46 3.85
CA ASN A 111 -1.53 -18.28 4.44
C ASN A 111 -1.74 -17.95 5.93
N GLY A 112 -2.98 -18.06 6.41
CA GLY A 112 -3.28 -17.99 7.84
C GLY A 112 -3.17 -16.60 8.46
N GLU A 113 -3.51 -15.54 7.71
CA GLU A 113 -3.42 -14.13 8.13
C GLU A 113 -4.00 -13.91 9.54
N VAL A 114 -5.23 -14.35 9.82
CA VAL A 114 -5.88 -14.11 11.12
C VAL A 114 -5.08 -14.77 12.26
N ALA A 115 -4.53 -15.96 12.04
CA ALA A 115 -3.72 -16.63 13.07
C ALA A 115 -2.38 -15.91 13.28
N MET A 116 -1.73 -15.49 12.19
CA MET A 116 -0.49 -14.70 12.22
C MET A 116 -0.70 -13.37 12.96
N LYS A 117 -1.65 -12.55 12.51
CA LYS A 117 -1.90 -11.22 13.07
C LYS A 117 -2.40 -11.31 14.51
N ARG A 118 -3.21 -12.32 14.87
CA ARG A 118 -3.62 -12.54 16.27
C ARG A 118 -2.43 -12.75 17.21
N GLN A 119 -1.37 -13.41 16.74
CA GLN A 119 -0.17 -13.65 17.53
C GLN A 119 0.78 -12.45 17.55
N LEU A 120 0.89 -11.74 16.42
CA LEU A 120 1.94 -10.75 16.21
C LEU A 120 1.50 -9.31 16.47
N ARG A 121 0.24 -8.95 16.19
CA ARG A 121 -0.28 -7.57 16.32
C ARG A 121 0.04 -6.97 17.69
N LYS A 122 0.41 -5.70 17.67
CA LYS A 122 0.68 -4.88 18.85
C LYS A 122 -0.17 -3.61 18.85
N GLY A 123 -0.33 -3.05 20.05
CA GLY A 123 -1.05 -1.81 20.29
C GLY A 123 -2.57 -1.91 20.14
N ASP A 124 -3.20 -0.75 20.06
CA ASP A 124 -4.64 -0.57 19.90
C ASP A 124 -5.01 -0.37 18.42
N TYR A 125 -6.18 0.20 18.11
CA TYR A 125 -6.66 0.38 16.74
C TYR A 125 -5.99 1.57 16.01
N SER A 126 -5.35 2.47 16.76
CA SER A 126 -4.57 3.58 16.23
C SER A 126 -3.13 3.18 15.87
N THR A 127 -2.71 1.97 16.26
CA THR A 127 -1.35 1.45 16.02
C THR A 127 -1.26 0.77 14.65
N LEU A 128 -0.31 1.22 13.82
CA LEU A 128 -0.02 0.60 12.54
C LEU A 128 0.86 -0.65 12.73
N ASN A 129 0.41 -1.78 12.19
CA ASN A 129 1.19 -3.01 12.12
C ASN A 129 1.48 -3.31 10.64
N LEU A 130 2.77 -3.29 10.26
CA LEU A 130 3.23 -3.68 8.92
C LEU A 130 3.84 -5.08 8.98
N TYR A 131 3.34 -5.97 8.13
CA TYR A 131 3.79 -7.36 8.00
C TYR A 131 4.53 -7.53 6.67
N PHE A 132 5.85 -7.62 6.71
CA PHE A 132 6.69 -7.91 5.56
C PHE A 132 6.78 -9.43 5.37
N VAL A 133 6.25 -9.94 4.26
CA VAL A 133 6.10 -11.38 3.97
C VAL A 133 6.79 -11.77 2.66
N ASP A 134 7.10 -13.06 2.47
CA ASP A 134 7.66 -13.53 1.18
C ASP A 134 6.62 -13.39 0.04
N VAL A 135 5.33 -13.62 0.33
CA VAL A 135 4.20 -13.52 -0.61
C VAL A 135 2.99 -12.91 0.11
N ALA A 136 2.43 -11.81 -0.42
CA ALA A 136 1.21 -11.22 0.09
C ALA A 136 -0.02 -11.78 -0.66
N LYS A 137 -1.05 -12.17 0.09
CA LYS A 137 -2.31 -12.72 -0.44
C LYS A 137 -3.51 -12.17 0.31
N LEU A 138 -4.48 -11.62 -0.42
CA LEU A 138 -5.79 -11.29 0.11
C LEU A 138 -6.84 -12.14 -0.59
N ASP A 139 -7.59 -12.94 0.17
CA ASP A 139 -8.65 -13.84 -0.34
C ASP A 139 -8.21 -14.73 -1.53
N GLY A 140 -6.95 -15.16 -1.51
CA GLY A 140 -6.35 -16.03 -2.53
C GLY A 140 -5.73 -15.28 -3.73
N PHE A 141 -5.85 -13.96 -3.78
CA PHE A 141 -5.23 -13.12 -4.81
C PHE A 141 -3.84 -12.64 -4.36
N GLU A 142 -2.81 -12.96 -5.15
CA GLU A 142 -1.43 -12.52 -4.92
C GLU A 142 -1.19 -11.10 -5.46
N ALA A 143 -0.58 -10.25 -4.65
CA ALA A 143 -0.17 -8.88 -5.02
C ALA A 143 1.14 -8.48 -4.31
N LEU A 144 1.66 -7.29 -4.58
CA LEU A 144 2.80 -6.73 -3.85
C LEU A 144 2.42 -6.27 -2.44
N GLY A 145 1.17 -5.89 -2.22
CA GLY A 145 0.68 -5.53 -0.90
C GLY A 145 -0.85 -5.47 -0.79
N TYR A 146 -1.31 -5.29 0.44
CA TYR A 146 -2.67 -4.84 0.78
C TYR A 146 -2.70 -4.25 2.20
N CYS A 147 -3.63 -3.33 2.46
CA CYS A 147 -4.11 -3.03 3.82
C CYS A 147 -5.61 -3.26 3.92
N HIS A 148 -6.08 -3.48 5.15
CA HIS A 148 -7.51 -3.36 5.45
C HIS A 148 -7.85 -1.89 5.67
N PHE A 149 -8.94 -1.43 5.05
CA PHE A 149 -9.53 -0.12 5.30
C PHE A 149 -9.95 0.02 6.77
N PRO A 150 -9.98 1.25 7.31
CA PRO A 150 -10.53 1.49 8.64
C PRO A 150 -12.05 1.24 8.64
N GLU A 151 -12.53 0.64 9.72
CA GLU A 151 -13.95 0.40 9.98
C GLU A 151 -14.39 1.16 11.25
N PRO A 152 -15.62 1.67 11.32
CA PRO A 152 -16.13 2.31 12.55
C PRO A 152 -16.41 1.27 13.65
N GLY A 153 -16.25 1.67 14.91
CA GLY A 153 -16.71 0.88 16.06
C GLY A 153 -15.95 -0.43 16.30
N VAL A 154 -14.71 -0.54 15.83
CA VAL A 154 -13.91 -1.77 15.95
C VAL A 154 -13.59 -2.08 17.41
N THR A 155 -14.04 -3.25 17.85
CA THR A 155 -13.81 -3.74 19.21
C THR A 155 -12.49 -4.51 19.30
N ALA A 156 -11.67 -4.21 20.31
CA ALA A 156 -10.42 -4.92 20.56
C ALA A 156 -10.61 -6.45 20.64
N GLY A 157 -9.78 -7.19 19.91
CA GLY A 157 -9.84 -8.66 19.83
C GLY A 157 -10.90 -9.22 18.86
N SER A 158 -11.74 -8.39 18.25
CA SER A 158 -12.59 -8.80 17.12
C SER A 158 -11.76 -9.24 15.91
N THR A 159 -12.38 -9.95 14.95
CA THR A 159 -11.70 -10.34 13.71
C THR A 159 -11.24 -9.13 12.90
N THR A 160 -12.06 -8.07 12.80
CA THR A 160 -11.67 -6.81 12.14
C THR A 160 -10.45 -6.20 12.80
N PHE A 161 -10.46 -6.08 14.14
CA PHE A 161 -9.30 -5.56 14.88
C PHE A 161 -8.03 -6.39 14.63
N ILE A 162 -8.16 -7.72 14.59
CA ILE A 162 -7.04 -8.62 14.36
C ILE A 162 -6.52 -8.49 12.92
N LYS A 163 -7.41 -8.33 11.94
CA LYS A 163 -7.03 -8.19 10.53
C LYS A 163 -6.40 -6.85 10.22
N ASP A 164 -6.74 -5.79 10.95
CA ASP A 164 -6.23 -4.44 10.73
C ASP A 164 -4.69 -4.37 10.60
N GLY A 165 -4.22 -3.44 9.77
CA GLY A 165 -2.83 -3.29 9.34
C GLY A 165 -2.59 -3.81 7.93
N CYS A 166 -1.31 -3.85 7.55
CA CYS A 166 -0.90 -3.99 6.15
C CYS A 166 0.06 -5.14 5.95
N VAL A 167 -0.09 -5.88 4.85
CA VAL A 167 0.78 -6.99 4.47
C VAL A 167 1.48 -6.62 3.17
N ILE A 168 2.81 -6.63 3.19
CA ILE A 168 3.68 -6.12 2.13
C ILE A 168 4.66 -7.21 1.73
N VAL A 169 4.88 -7.44 0.45
CA VAL A 169 5.96 -8.30 -0.04
C VAL A 169 7.30 -7.69 0.40
N ALA A 170 8.08 -8.43 1.18
CA ALA A 170 9.28 -7.90 1.85
C ALA A 170 10.30 -7.28 0.88
N GLU A 171 10.40 -7.80 -0.34
CA GLU A 171 11.37 -7.36 -1.35
C GLU A 171 10.99 -6.03 -2.04
N THR A 172 9.85 -5.40 -1.70
CA THR A 172 9.45 -4.07 -2.22
C THR A 172 10.02 -2.90 -1.41
N VAL A 173 10.66 -3.18 -0.27
CA VAL A 173 11.37 -2.17 0.53
C VAL A 173 12.55 -1.55 -0.24
N PRO A 174 13.01 -0.34 0.12
CA PRO A 174 14.21 0.25 -0.47
C PRO A 174 15.40 -0.70 -0.50
N GLY A 175 15.96 -0.95 -1.68
CA GLY A 175 17.10 -1.85 -1.88
C GLY A 175 16.74 -3.34 -1.86
N GLY A 176 15.46 -3.69 -1.85
CA GLY A 176 14.96 -5.05 -2.13
C GLY A 176 15.10 -5.44 -3.60
N THR A 177 14.67 -6.65 -3.94
CA THR A 177 14.85 -7.24 -5.28
C THR A 177 13.63 -7.12 -6.20
N ALA A 178 12.50 -6.59 -5.72
CA ALA A 178 11.26 -6.48 -6.50
C ALA A 178 11.21 -5.25 -7.41
N GLU A 179 12.25 -5.01 -8.23
CA GLU A 179 12.27 -3.91 -9.21
C GLU A 179 11.13 -4.06 -10.24
N PRO A 180 10.40 -2.98 -10.60
CA PRO A 180 10.63 -1.56 -10.30
C PRO A 180 9.94 -1.02 -9.03
N TYR A 181 9.49 -1.91 -8.14
CA TYR A 181 8.72 -1.59 -6.93
C TYR A 181 9.53 -1.78 -5.65
N ASN A 182 10.85 -1.57 -5.70
CA ASN A 182 11.80 -1.82 -4.61
C ASN A 182 12.36 -0.52 -4.00
N LEU A 183 11.59 0.56 -4.03
CA LEU A 183 11.94 1.84 -3.42
C LEU A 183 11.03 2.18 -2.23
N GLY A 184 10.19 1.24 -1.80
CA GLY A 184 9.30 1.39 -0.65
C GLY A 184 7.93 2.02 -0.96
N GLY A 185 7.63 2.28 -2.24
CA GLY A 185 6.37 2.86 -2.68
C GLY A 185 5.16 1.97 -2.41
N THR A 186 5.34 0.65 -2.41
CA THR A 186 4.25 -0.28 -2.06
C THR A 186 3.75 -0.03 -0.63
N ALA A 187 4.62 0.07 0.37
CA ALA A 187 4.15 0.31 1.74
C ALA A 187 3.42 1.66 1.88
N VAL A 188 3.89 2.71 1.20
CA VAL A 188 3.23 4.03 1.19
C VAL A 188 1.85 3.95 0.54
N HIS A 189 1.73 3.31 -0.60
CA HIS A 189 0.45 3.08 -1.28
C HIS A 189 -0.55 2.39 -0.36
N GLU A 190 -0.15 1.26 0.23
CA GLU A 190 -1.03 0.45 1.06
C GLU A 190 -1.46 1.22 2.32
N ILE A 191 -0.54 1.93 2.99
CA ILE A 191 -0.88 2.74 4.16
C ILE A 191 -1.90 3.84 3.80
N GLY A 192 -1.93 4.31 2.54
CA GLY A 192 -2.99 5.18 2.04
C GLY A 192 -4.38 4.56 2.21
N HIS A 193 -4.55 3.28 1.87
CA HIS A 193 -5.80 2.54 2.14
C HIS A 193 -6.07 2.39 3.64
N TRP A 194 -5.04 2.18 4.47
CA TRP A 194 -5.19 2.16 5.93
C TRP A 194 -5.72 3.50 6.48
N PHE A 195 -5.44 4.61 5.79
CA PHE A 195 -6.01 5.94 6.02
C PHE A 195 -7.24 6.28 5.16
N ASN A 196 -7.91 5.28 4.57
CA ASN A 196 -9.14 5.45 3.81
C ASN A 196 -9.00 6.26 2.50
N LEU A 197 -7.83 6.23 1.86
CA LEU A 197 -7.65 6.66 0.48
C LEU A 197 -8.03 5.53 -0.48
N PHE A 198 -8.80 5.86 -1.52
CA PHE A 198 -9.05 4.94 -2.63
C PHE A 198 -8.01 5.13 -3.72
N HIS A 199 -7.95 4.17 -4.64
CA HIS A 199 -7.21 4.33 -5.87
C HIS A 199 -7.70 5.55 -6.65
N THR A 200 -6.79 6.32 -7.24
CA THR A 200 -7.12 7.50 -8.06
C THR A 200 -8.01 7.19 -9.27
N PHE A 201 -7.92 5.95 -9.77
CA PHE A 201 -8.75 5.44 -10.87
C PHE A 201 -10.11 4.88 -10.42
N GLN A 202 -10.48 5.02 -9.15
CA GLN A 202 -11.78 4.55 -8.66
C GLN A 202 -12.91 5.34 -9.32
N GLY A 203 -13.98 4.64 -9.72
CA GLY A 203 -15.14 5.27 -10.37
C GLY A 203 -14.91 5.71 -11.82
N GLY A 204 -13.69 5.67 -12.33
CA GLY A 204 -13.36 6.00 -13.71
C GLY A 204 -13.75 7.44 -14.11
N CYS A 205 -13.85 7.69 -15.42
CA CYS A 205 -14.09 9.04 -15.95
C CYS A 205 -15.50 9.61 -15.70
N THR A 206 -16.45 8.81 -15.23
CA THR A 206 -17.86 9.20 -15.12
C THR A 206 -18.47 8.94 -13.73
N GLY A 207 -17.74 8.28 -12.83
CA GLY A 207 -18.19 7.99 -11.47
C GLY A 207 -17.82 9.10 -10.48
N SER A 208 -17.91 8.77 -9.20
CA SER A 208 -17.62 9.69 -8.09
C SER A 208 -16.12 9.91 -7.82
N GLY A 209 -15.24 9.34 -8.66
CA GLY A 209 -13.80 9.33 -8.42
C GLY A 209 -13.40 8.50 -7.19
N ASP A 210 -12.26 8.86 -6.61
CA ASP A 210 -11.73 8.36 -5.34
C ASP A 210 -12.29 9.12 -4.11
N PHE A 211 -13.34 9.92 -4.33
CA PHE A 211 -13.97 10.80 -3.34
C PHE A 211 -13.06 11.91 -2.81
N VAL A 212 -11.96 12.21 -3.50
CA VAL A 212 -11.14 13.39 -3.27
C VAL A 212 -11.34 14.34 -4.45
N SER A 213 -11.55 15.64 -4.20
CA SER A 213 -11.98 16.57 -5.24
C SER A 213 -10.84 17.17 -6.06
N ASP A 214 -9.62 17.16 -5.53
CA ASP A 214 -8.42 17.70 -6.18
C ASP A 214 -7.55 16.63 -6.87
N THR A 215 -7.99 15.38 -6.86
CA THR A 215 -7.46 14.28 -7.66
C THR A 215 -8.18 14.26 -9.02
N PRO A 216 -7.47 14.46 -10.15
CA PRO A 216 -8.06 14.35 -11.47
C PRO A 216 -8.68 12.97 -11.73
N ALA A 217 -9.77 12.94 -12.49
CA ALA A 217 -10.45 11.69 -12.82
C ALA A 217 -9.54 10.82 -13.72
N GLN A 218 -9.40 9.54 -13.34
CA GLN A 218 -8.56 8.59 -14.06
C GLN A 218 -9.36 7.35 -14.46
N GLY A 219 -9.29 6.96 -15.73
CA GLY A 219 -10.08 5.86 -16.29
C GLY A 219 -9.48 4.48 -16.04
N ARG A 220 -8.18 4.39 -15.82
CA ARG A 220 -7.48 3.14 -15.48
C ARG A 220 -6.16 3.43 -14.78
N LYS A 221 -5.72 2.45 -13.99
CA LYS A 221 -4.40 2.42 -13.35
C LYS A 221 -3.25 2.62 -14.35
N THR A 222 -2.23 3.36 -13.93
CA THR A 222 -1.00 3.57 -14.70
C THR A 222 -0.09 2.34 -14.61
N ALA A 223 0.68 2.10 -15.67
CA ALA A 223 1.75 1.11 -15.68
C ALA A 223 3.04 1.77 -16.17
N GLY A 224 4.15 1.48 -15.50
CA GLY A 224 5.43 2.09 -15.79
C GLY A 224 5.53 3.55 -15.31
N CYS A 225 6.36 4.33 -16.00
CA CYS A 225 6.60 5.74 -15.74
C CYS A 225 6.34 6.61 -16.99
N PRO A 226 5.09 6.74 -17.46
CA PRO A 226 4.81 7.57 -18.62
C PRO A 226 5.11 9.05 -18.32
N ALA A 227 5.54 9.83 -19.32
CA ALA A 227 5.77 11.27 -19.12
C ALA A 227 4.47 12.08 -19.00
N ARG A 228 3.36 11.55 -19.54
CA ARG A 228 2.00 12.11 -19.44
C ARG A 228 1.00 11.00 -19.74
N MET A 229 -0.14 11.01 -19.06
CA MET A 229 -1.28 10.16 -19.35
C MET A 229 -2.58 10.95 -19.13
N ASP A 230 -3.58 10.70 -19.97
CA ASP A 230 -4.88 11.39 -19.91
C ASP A 230 -5.91 10.41 -20.48
N THR A 231 -6.55 9.67 -19.59
CA THR A 231 -7.55 8.67 -19.93
C THR A 231 -8.98 9.21 -19.86
N CYS A 232 -9.14 10.40 -19.29
CA CYS A 232 -10.41 11.10 -19.15
C CYS A 232 -10.35 12.49 -19.83
N PRO A 233 -10.15 12.58 -21.15
CA PRO A 233 -9.87 13.84 -21.86
C PRO A 233 -11.04 14.85 -21.87
N ASN A 234 -12.22 14.43 -21.41
CA ASN A 234 -13.39 15.30 -21.26
C ASN A 234 -13.56 15.79 -19.80
N GLN A 235 -12.66 15.41 -18.90
CA GLN A 235 -12.57 15.88 -17.52
C GLN A 235 -11.37 16.83 -17.38
N ALA A 236 -11.31 17.57 -16.27
CA ALA A 236 -10.19 18.48 -16.00
C ALA A 236 -8.98 17.72 -15.43
N GLY A 237 -7.78 18.09 -15.88
CA GLY A 237 -6.51 17.53 -15.40
C GLY A 237 -6.02 16.33 -16.20
N ASP A 238 -4.74 16.02 -16.05
CA ASP A 238 -4.12 14.79 -16.55
C ASP A 238 -4.29 13.68 -15.49
N ASP A 239 -4.14 12.41 -15.89
CA ASP A 239 -4.15 11.30 -14.93
C ASP A 239 -3.07 11.55 -13.85
N PRO A 240 -3.35 11.33 -12.56
CA PRO A 240 -2.44 11.61 -11.46
C PRO A 240 -1.35 10.55 -11.33
N ILE A 241 -0.54 10.38 -12.38
CA ILE A 241 0.46 9.32 -12.54
C ILE A 241 1.59 9.35 -11.50
N HIS A 242 1.76 10.46 -10.78
CA HIS A 242 2.76 10.62 -9.73
C HIS A 242 2.18 10.43 -8.31
N ASN A 243 0.87 10.19 -8.21
CA ASN A 243 0.18 10.04 -6.94
C ASN A 243 0.42 8.66 -6.33
N TYR A 244 0.69 8.61 -5.02
CA TYR A 244 0.89 7.34 -4.31
C TYR A 244 -0.31 6.38 -4.37
N MET A 245 -1.52 6.83 -4.74
CA MET A 245 -2.70 5.96 -4.89
C MET A 245 -2.91 5.43 -6.32
N ASP A 246 -2.01 5.70 -7.26
CA ASP A 246 -1.97 5.08 -8.60
C ASP A 246 -1.01 3.86 -8.65
N TYR A 247 -0.91 3.16 -9.79
CA TYR A 247 -0.08 1.96 -9.99
C TYR A 247 1.25 2.19 -10.74
N SER A 248 1.68 3.44 -10.91
CA SER A 248 2.99 3.79 -11.51
C SER A 248 4.19 3.18 -10.78
N ASP A 249 5.29 2.95 -11.49
CA ASP A 249 6.53 2.44 -10.84
C ASP A 249 7.00 3.37 -9.71
N ASP A 250 7.68 2.82 -8.70
CA ASP A 250 7.98 3.60 -7.48
C ASP A 250 8.79 4.87 -7.77
N ILE A 251 9.65 4.86 -8.80
CA ILE A 251 10.46 6.03 -9.19
C ILE A 251 9.64 7.22 -9.67
N CYS A 252 8.37 7.00 -10.00
CA CYS A 252 7.46 8.04 -10.49
C CYS A 252 6.61 8.63 -9.39
N TYR A 253 6.63 8.05 -8.19
CA TYR A 253 5.84 8.58 -7.09
C TYR A 253 6.44 9.85 -6.52
N GLU A 254 5.58 10.83 -6.28
CA GLU A 254 6.00 12.15 -5.78
C GLU A 254 5.08 12.64 -4.65
N GLU A 255 3.76 12.39 -4.69
CA GLU A 255 2.83 13.16 -3.86
C GLU A 255 1.54 12.46 -3.41
N PHE A 256 1.00 12.95 -2.29
CA PHE A 256 -0.45 13.00 -2.03
C PHE A 256 -0.96 14.43 -2.27
N THR A 257 -2.24 14.57 -2.63
CA THR A 257 -2.88 15.89 -2.79
C THR A 257 -3.28 16.50 -1.44
N ALA A 258 -3.65 17.79 -1.44
CA ALA A 258 -4.16 18.46 -0.23
C ALA A 258 -5.53 17.89 0.22
N GLY A 259 -6.34 17.43 -0.74
CA GLY A 259 -7.57 16.69 -0.47
C GLY A 259 -7.30 15.31 0.12
N GLN A 260 -6.27 14.60 -0.35
CA GLN A 260 -5.88 13.33 0.25
C GLN A 260 -5.32 13.54 1.66
N GLU A 261 -4.51 14.56 1.92
CA GLU A 261 -4.13 14.95 3.29
C GLU A 261 -5.38 15.18 4.16
N THR A 262 -6.37 15.88 3.62
CA THR A 262 -7.65 16.07 4.30
C THR A 262 -8.33 14.77 4.69
N ARG A 263 -8.31 13.79 3.79
CA ARG A 263 -8.80 12.45 4.07
C ARG A 263 -7.97 11.70 5.10
N LEU A 264 -6.64 11.79 5.05
CA LEU A 264 -5.74 11.13 6.03
C LEU A 264 -6.13 11.52 7.46
N HIS A 265 -6.35 12.82 7.68
CA HIS A 265 -6.69 13.34 9.01
C HIS A 265 -8.14 13.06 9.41
N SER A 266 -9.11 13.21 8.50
CA SER A 266 -10.51 12.92 8.81
C SER A 266 -10.71 11.43 9.15
N ALA A 267 -10.06 10.53 8.41
CA ALA A 267 -10.07 9.10 8.68
C ALA A 267 -9.41 8.76 10.02
N TRP A 268 -8.31 9.41 10.36
CA TRP A 268 -7.65 9.24 11.65
C TRP A 268 -8.58 9.62 12.81
N GLU A 269 -9.16 10.82 12.78
CA GLU A 269 -10.03 11.32 13.85
C GLU A 269 -11.34 10.54 13.95
N THR A 270 -11.88 10.05 12.83
CA THR A 270 -13.21 9.41 12.80
C THR A 270 -13.14 7.92 13.08
N TYR A 271 -12.12 7.22 12.59
CA TYR A 271 -12.09 5.75 12.59
C TYR A 271 -10.92 5.14 13.36
N ARG A 272 -9.83 5.88 13.62
CA ARG A 272 -8.64 5.30 14.28
C ARG A 272 -8.57 5.59 15.77
N GLN A 273 -9.23 6.65 16.24
CA GLN A 273 -9.28 7.05 17.66
C GLN A 273 -10.48 6.49 18.41
#